data_AF-A0A1E5G3T5-F1
#
_entry.id   AF-A0A1E5G3T5-F1
#
_cell.length_a   1.000
_cell.length_b   1.000
_cell.length_c   1.000
_cell.angle_alpha   90.00
_cell.angle_beta   90.00
_cell.angle_gamma   90.00
#
_symmetry.space_group_name_H-M   'P 1'
#
loop_
_entity.id
_entity.type
_entity.pdbx_description
1 polymer ?
#
loop_
_entity_poly.entity_id
_entity_poly.type
_entity_poly.pdbx_seq_one_letter_code
_entity_poly.pdbx_strand_id
1 'polypeptide(L)'
;MTATPEELTLLLYGGAVKFMKQTIACMKANNITEANTANQRAQAIFEELMCSLDQEGQPEMSQQLYNLYEYINYSLVDANIKKDPQIIEQMIEFTNELRSTWQEAIKLVRTKK
;
A
#
# COMPACT_ATOMS: atom_id res chain seq x y z
N MET A 1 -15.18 -18.84 2.25
CA MET A 1 -14.16 -18.54 3.27
C MET A 1 -13.96 -17.03 3.25
N THR A 2 -14.29 -16.34 4.33
CA THR A 2 -14.25 -14.88 4.43
C THR A 2 -13.03 -14.50 5.26
N ALA A 3 -12.18 -13.59 4.77
CA ALA A 3 -11.03 -13.10 5.53
C ALA A 3 -11.50 -12.28 6.73
N THR A 4 -10.77 -12.35 7.84
CA THR A 4 -10.99 -11.42 8.98
C THR A 4 -10.60 -9.99 8.57
N PRO A 5 -11.11 -8.95 9.24
CA PRO A 5 -10.75 -7.57 8.94
C PRO A 5 -9.24 -7.33 8.94
N GLU A 6 -8.50 -7.95 9.87
CA GLU A 6 -7.05 -7.79 9.96
C GLU A 6 -6.31 -8.53 8.83
N GLU A 7 -6.84 -9.67 8.38
CA GLU A 7 -6.34 -10.39 7.22
C GLU A 7 -6.64 -9.64 5.91
N LEU A 8 -7.76 -8.90 5.84
CA LEU A 8 -8.09 -8.06 4.69
C LEU A 8 -7.04 -6.95 4.50
N THR A 9 -6.58 -6.29 5.56
CA THR A 9 -5.49 -5.30 5.49
C THR A 9 -4.20 -5.92 4.93
N LEU A 10 -3.83 -7.14 5.37
CA LEU A 10 -2.67 -7.85 4.84
C LEU A 10 -2.81 -8.19 3.35
N LEU A 11 -4.02 -8.53 2.91
CA LEU A 11 -4.33 -8.78 1.49
C LEU A 11 -4.24 -7.49 0.67
N LEU A 12 -4.70 -6.35 1.20
CA LEU A 12 -4.58 -5.04 0.56
C LEU A 12 -3.11 -4.67 0.35
N TYR A 13 -2.26 -4.78 1.37
CA TYR A 13 -0.82 -4.56 1.20
C TYR A 13 -0.20 -5.48 0.14
N GLY A 14 -0.55 -6.76 0.14
CA GLY A 14 -0.10 -7.70 -0.89
C GLY A 14 -0.57 -7.31 -2.30
N GLY A 15 -1.81 -6.85 -2.43
CA GLY A 15 -2.38 -6.33 -3.66
C GLY A 15 -1.66 -5.08 -4.16
N ALA A 16 -1.38 -4.12 -3.28
CA ALA A 16 -0.64 -2.91 -3.60
C ALA A 16 0.76 -3.25 -4.13
N VAL A 17 1.51 -4.11 -3.42
CA VAL A 17 2.84 -4.57 -3.87
C VAL A 17 2.78 -5.27 -5.21
N LYS A 18 1.76 -6.12 -5.45
CA LYS A 18 1.57 -6.78 -6.75
C LYS A 18 1.39 -5.76 -7.87
N PHE A 19 0.51 -4.76 -7.68
CA PHE A 19 0.25 -3.74 -8.70
C PHE A 19 1.45 -2.81 -8.90
N MET A 20 2.17 -2.43 -7.84
CA MET A 20 3.42 -1.67 -7.94
C MET A 20 4.49 -2.40 -8.76
N LYS A 21 4.68 -3.71 -8.53
CA LYS A 21 5.59 -4.54 -9.34
C LYS A 21 5.15 -4.63 -10.79
N GLN A 22 3.84 -4.74 -11.04
CA GLN A 22 3.29 -4.72 -12.39
C GLN A 22 3.54 -3.37 -13.08
N THR A 23 3.36 -2.25 -12.38
CA THR A 23 3.69 -0.91 -12.89
C THR A 23 5.15 -0.84 -13.34
N ILE A 24 6.09 -1.27 -12.50
CA ILE A 24 7.52 -1.28 -12.82
C ILE A 24 7.79 -2.14 -14.07
N ALA A 25 7.21 -3.33 -14.15
CA ALA A 25 7.39 -4.22 -15.30
C ALA A 25 6.88 -3.57 -16.60
N CYS A 26 5.70 -2.95 -16.57
CA CYS A 26 5.14 -2.23 -17.71
C CYS A 26 5.97 -1.00 -18.10
N MET A 27 6.49 -0.23 -17.12
CA MET A 27 7.40 0.90 -17.37
C MET A 27 8.67 0.43 -18.08
N LYS A 28 9.32 -0.62 -17.57
CA LYS A 28 10.54 -1.20 -18.17
C LYS A 28 10.30 -1.73 -19.59
N ALA A 29 9.08 -2.18 -19.88
CA ALA A 29 8.65 -2.62 -21.22
C ALA A 29 8.17 -1.47 -22.13
N ASN A 30 8.25 -0.20 -21.70
CA ASN A 30 7.69 0.98 -22.38
C ASN A 30 6.17 0.90 -22.65
N ASN A 31 5.44 0.04 -21.93
CA ASN A 31 3.98 -0.03 -22.01
C ASN A 31 3.36 0.94 -21.01
N ILE A 32 3.36 2.22 -21.37
CA ILE A 32 3.00 3.32 -20.46
C ILE A 32 1.52 3.30 -20.06
N THR A 33 0.63 2.89 -20.96
CA THR A 33 -0.80 2.79 -20.67
C THR A 33 -1.06 1.75 -19.57
N GLU A 34 -0.53 0.53 -19.74
CA GLU A 34 -0.68 -0.52 -18.72
C GLU A 34 0.04 -0.18 -17.42
N ALA A 35 1.19 0.50 -17.50
CA ALA A 35 1.87 1.01 -16.31
C ALA A 35 0.96 1.96 -15.52
N ASN A 36 0.33 2.93 -16.20
CA ASN A 36 -0.59 3.85 -15.56
C ASN A 36 -1.80 3.12 -14.94
N THR A 37 -2.40 2.16 -15.66
CA THR A 37 -3.54 1.39 -15.16
C THR A 37 -3.18 0.57 -13.92
N ALA A 38 -2.02 -0.10 -13.92
CA ALA A 38 -1.55 -0.83 -12.73
C ALA A 38 -1.26 0.14 -11.56
N ASN A 39 -0.68 1.31 -11.85
CA ASN A 39 -0.37 2.31 -10.84
C ASN A 39 -1.61 2.86 -10.15
N GLN A 40 -2.67 3.17 -10.91
CA GLN A 40 -3.95 3.62 -10.37
C GLN A 40 -4.61 2.56 -9.46
N ARG A 41 -4.43 1.27 -9.78
CA ARG A 41 -4.92 0.19 -8.90
C ARG A 41 -4.16 0.13 -7.58
N ALA A 42 -2.85 0.41 -7.58
CA ALA A 42 -2.10 0.54 -6.33
C ALA A 42 -2.56 1.76 -5.53
N GLN A 43 -2.76 2.92 -6.18
CA GLN A 43 -3.28 4.14 -5.55
C GLN A 43 -4.63 3.94 -4.87
N ALA A 44 -5.58 3.31 -5.56
CA ALA A 44 -6.92 3.02 -5.03
C ALA A 44 -6.88 2.17 -3.75
N ILE A 45 -5.89 1.28 -3.61
CA ILE A 45 -5.71 0.50 -2.38
C ILE A 45 -5.26 1.40 -1.23
N PHE A 46 -4.33 2.33 -1.46
CA PHE A 46 -3.89 3.26 -0.43
C PHE A 46 -5.00 4.25 -0.05
N GLU A 47 -5.82 4.69 -1.01
CA GLU A 47 -7.02 5.49 -0.75
C GLU A 47 -8.01 4.74 0.15
N GLU A 48 -8.29 3.47 -0.15
CA GLU A 48 -9.14 2.64 0.70
C GLU A 48 -8.56 2.47 2.11
N LEU A 49 -7.24 2.22 2.21
CA LEU A 49 -6.55 2.12 3.49
C LEU A 49 -6.69 3.41 4.31
N MET A 50 -6.53 4.57 3.68
CA MET A 50 -6.73 5.88 4.33
C MET A 50 -8.17 6.06 4.83
N CYS A 51 -9.16 5.74 4.01
CA CYS A 51 -10.59 5.82 4.36
C CYS A 51 -10.98 4.85 5.48
N SER A 52 -10.28 3.73 5.62
CA SER A 52 -10.58 2.68 6.60
C SER A 52 -10.03 2.94 8.01
N LEU A 53 -9.21 3.98 8.21
CA LEU A 53 -8.60 4.29 9.50
C LEU A 53 -9.62 4.79 10.52
N ASP A 54 -9.61 4.21 11.71
CA ASP A 54 -10.44 4.63 12.85
C ASP A 54 -9.87 5.90 13.49
N GLN A 55 -10.43 7.05 13.11
CA GLN A 55 -10.00 8.36 13.59
C GLN A 55 -10.46 8.65 15.04
N GLU A 56 -11.39 7.88 15.59
CA GLU A 56 -11.94 8.11 16.93
C GLU A 56 -11.24 7.26 18.00
N GLY A 57 -10.94 6.00 17.68
CA GLY A 57 -10.35 5.06 18.64
C GLY A 57 -8.89 5.34 19.00
N GLN A 58 -8.05 5.67 18.01
CA GLN A 58 -6.62 5.95 18.18
C GLN A 58 -6.16 7.09 17.25
N PRO A 59 -6.59 8.34 17.50
CA PRO A 59 -6.42 9.46 16.57
C PRO A 59 -4.95 9.74 16.20
N GLU A 60 -4.02 9.64 17.14
CA GLU A 60 -2.60 9.92 16.88
C GLU A 60 -1.98 8.88 15.94
N MET A 61 -2.24 7.59 16.18
CA MET A 61 -1.77 6.50 15.32
C MET A 61 -2.42 6.56 13.93
N SER A 62 -3.73 6.80 13.89
CA SER A 62 -4.49 6.92 12.65
C SER A 62 -3.96 8.07 11.79
N GLN A 63 -3.63 9.21 12.39
CA GLN A 63 -3.02 10.32 11.65
C GLN A 63 -1.62 9.97 11.09
N GLN A 64 -0.80 9.26 11.88
CA GLN A 64 0.53 8.83 11.43
C GLN A 64 0.44 7.86 10.24
N LEU A 65 -0.46 6.88 10.31
CA LEU A 65 -0.71 5.93 9.21
C LEU A 65 -1.28 6.63 7.98
N TYR A 66 -2.22 7.55 8.17
CA TYR A 66 -2.79 8.34 7.08
C TYR A 66 -1.68 9.07 6.31
N ASN A 67 -0.81 9.80 7.00
CA ASN A 67 0.29 10.55 6.38
C ASN A 67 1.24 9.64 5.59
N LEU A 68 1.51 8.44 6.11
CA LEU A 68 2.38 7.49 5.42
C LEU A 68 1.72 6.92 4.16
N TYR A 69 0.44 6.55 4.22
CA TYR A 69 -0.30 6.09 3.06
C TYR A 69 -0.45 7.19 2.00
N GLU A 70 -0.70 8.43 2.42
CA GLU A 70 -0.77 9.60 1.55
C GLU A 70 0.57 9.83 0.84
N TYR A 71 1.68 9.77 1.58
CA TYR A 71 3.03 9.89 1.00
C TYR A 71 3.33 8.80 -0.03
N ILE A 72 2.95 7.55 0.24
CA ILE A 72 3.11 6.45 -0.72
C ILE A 72 2.27 6.72 -1.97
N ASN A 73 0.99 7.10 -1.80
CA ASN A 73 0.10 7.39 -2.92
C ASN A 73 0.66 8.53 -3.81
N TYR A 74 1.09 9.63 -3.19
CA TYR A 74 1.73 10.74 -3.90
C TYR A 74 2.99 10.32 -4.66
N SER A 75 3.84 9.48 -4.04
CA SER A 75 5.06 8.97 -4.66
C SER A 75 4.76 8.10 -5.89
N LEU A 76 3.66 7.32 -5.86
CA LEU A 76 3.20 6.57 -7.03
C LEU A 76 2.74 7.47 -8.17
N VAL A 77 2.05 8.58 -7.85
CA VAL A 77 1.68 9.60 -8.85
C VAL A 77 2.94 10.21 -9.48
N ASP A 78 3.89 10.65 -8.66
CA ASP A 78 5.14 11.27 -9.10
C ASP A 78 5.97 10.31 -9.97
N ALA A 79 6.11 9.06 -9.55
CA ALA A 79 6.78 8.01 -10.32
C ALA A 79 6.14 7.81 -11.70
N ASN A 80 4.81 7.84 -11.78
CA ASN A 80 4.11 7.72 -13.05
C ASN A 80 4.22 8.97 -13.92
N ILE A 81 4.32 10.18 -13.36
CA ILE A 81 4.58 11.39 -14.14
C ILE A 81 6.01 11.35 -14.71
N LYS A 82 7.00 11.06 -13.86
CA LYS A 82 8.43 11.02 -14.20
C LYS A 82 8.85 9.79 -15.00
N LYS A 83 8.00 8.76 -15.04
CA LYS A 83 8.32 7.41 -15.55
C LYS A 83 9.54 6.80 -14.87
N ASP A 84 9.65 7.03 -13.56
CA ASP A 84 10.78 6.57 -12.76
C ASP A 84 10.38 5.35 -11.90
N PRO A 85 10.80 4.12 -12.28
CA PRO A 85 10.48 2.92 -11.52
C PRO A 85 11.20 2.85 -10.17
N GLN A 86 12.29 3.60 -9.96
CA GLN A 86 13.07 3.55 -8.71
C GLN A 86 12.27 4.09 -7.54
N ILE A 87 11.42 5.09 -7.77
CA ILE A 87 10.49 5.61 -6.76
C ILE A 87 9.52 4.53 -6.32
N ILE A 88 8.98 3.74 -7.26
CA ILE A 88 8.04 2.64 -6.95
C ILE A 88 8.77 1.50 -6.23
N GLU A 89 10.02 1.22 -6.58
CA GLU A 89 10.85 0.21 -5.90
C GLU A 89 11.00 0.56 -4.41
N GLN A 90 11.27 1.82 -4.06
CA GLN A 90 11.29 2.28 -2.66
C GLN A 90 9.93 2.16 -1.97
N MET A 91 8.83 2.50 -2.66
CA MET A 91 7.49 2.36 -2.07
C MET A 91 7.11 0.90 -1.80
N ILE A 92 7.60 -0.04 -2.60
CA ILE A 92 7.45 -1.48 -2.35
C ILE A 92 8.15 -1.87 -1.04
N GLU A 93 9.34 -1.35 -0.77
CA GLU A 93 10.07 -1.62 0.48
C GLU A 93 9.27 -1.14 1.70
N PHE A 94 8.83 0.13 1.70
CA PHE A 94 7.99 0.66 2.79
C PHE A 94 6.69 -0.11 2.97
N THR A 95 6.03 -0.50 1.87
CA THR A 95 4.77 -1.26 1.95
C THR A 95 4.99 -2.66 2.54
N ASN A 96 6.13 -3.31 2.24
CA ASN A 96 6.46 -4.61 2.82
C ASN A 96 6.81 -4.52 4.30
N GLU A 97 7.49 -3.44 4.72
CA GLU A 97 7.75 -3.17 6.12
C GLU A 97 6.45 -2.97 6.90
N LEU A 98 5.54 -2.13 6.39
CA LEU A 98 4.20 -1.94 6.98
C LEU A 98 3.42 -3.24 7.11
N ARG A 99 3.42 -4.05 6.05
CA ARG A 99 2.77 -5.36 6.06
C ARG A 99 3.35 -6.29 7.13
N SER A 100 4.68 -6.27 7.31
CA SER A 100 5.38 -7.11 8.30
C SER A 100 5.03 -6.65 9.72
N THR A 101 5.10 -5.35 9.98
CA THR A 101 4.69 -4.74 11.26
C THR A 101 3.24 -5.08 11.59
N TRP A 102 2.33 -4.99 10.62
CA TRP A 102 0.93 -5.33 10.80
C TRP A 102 0.73 -6.82 11.13
N GLN A 103 1.48 -7.69 10.44
CA GLN A 103 1.44 -9.13 10.70
C GLN A 103 1.91 -9.47 12.12
N GLU A 104 2.92 -8.76 12.64
CA GLU A 104 3.38 -8.90 14.02
C GLU A 104 2.34 -8.40 15.03
N ALA A 105 1.71 -7.25 14.77
CA ALA A 105 0.64 -6.72 15.61
C ALA A 105 -0.53 -7.72 15.75
N ILE A 106 -0.95 -8.35 14.65
CA ILE A 106 -1.98 -9.39 14.66
C ILE A 106 -1.57 -10.57 15.54
N LYS A 107 -0.31 -11.04 15.44
CA LYS A 107 0.19 -12.14 16.28
C LYS A 107 0.12 -11.76 17.76
N LEU A 108 0.56 -10.56 18.13
CA LEU A 108 0.54 -10.07 19.51
C LEU A 108 -0.88 -10.03 20.08
N VAL A 109 -1.86 -9.55 19.30
CA VAL A 109 -3.27 -9.53 19.70
C VAL A 109 -3.82 -10.94 19.89
N ARG A 110 -3.48 -11.88 18.99
CA ARG A 110 -3.91 -13.28 19.09
C ARG A 110 -3.28 -14.01 20.27
N THR A 111 -2.04 -13.70 20.66
CA THR A 111 -1.37 -14.31 21.82
C THR A 111 -1.84 -13.77 23.17
N LYS A 112 -2.50 -12.61 23.19
CA LYS A 112 -3.07 -12.00 24.42
C LYS A 112 -4.52 -12.41 24.69
N LYS A 113 -5.14 -13.19 23.78
CA LYS A 113 -6.44 -13.84 23.99
C LYS A 113 -6.24 -15.25 24.52
#